data_AF-K1QMS9-F1
#
_entry.id   AF-K1QMS9-F1
#
_cell.length_a   1.000
_cell.length_b   1.000
_cell.length_c   1.000
_cell.angle_alpha   90.00
_cell.angle_beta   90.00
_cell.angle_gamma   90.00
#
_symmetry.space_group_name_H-M   'P 1'
#
loop_
_entity.id
_entity.type
_entity.pdbx_description
1 polymer ?
#
loop_
_entity_poly.entity_id
_entity_poly.type
_entity_poly.pdbx_seq_one_letter_code
_entity_poly.pdbx_strand_id
1 'polypeptide(L)'
;MKTTIFWAIQQNTLPHWCPQNLLAGFWVCFKLLLKWVYKGICPNFFIPQNNLFLTKVHGSAQNRLFLQLHELYKKGLACLLQSSSIRSYIIDVLYNPRAFVCTDESFMKCEVDFDIDLFGNILVRSINKSYPKVIDTVEQLIHSPLTQYQVLMLQRITASVLLNTAFMLHNMYKNTCVNKQMYIADKISCHMMKLAAKFGCISDMLYIAMYYNKTFRYREALSLIEMTKAKLAQPYLMYRSRVDRGRYTEAVGGQSWSTKMRQAVAWDMELGAYYINELIPEQQAAALQNNCHTLSIPVFIMLHFLEFLCYRHTDTILSQAALDELQVLVHLDQGMYVRDISRDISWEILGICQQITGNLQAALYSYQQSLTQYPFNNIQTATQRRIQDIV
;
A
#
# COMPACT_ATOMS: atom_id res chain seq x y z
N MET A 1 -13.71 16.22 33.38
CA MET A 1 -12.70 15.14 33.27
C MET A 1 -13.30 13.85 32.72
N LYS A 2 -14.02 13.02 33.50
CA LYS A 2 -14.59 11.74 33.01
C LYS A 2 -15.41 11.90 31.72
N THR A 3 -16.33 12.85 31.69
CA THR A 3 -17.14 13.19 30.51
C THR A 3 -16.27 13.56 29.31
N THR A 4 -15.24 14.38 29.52
CA THR A 4 -14.29 14.79 28.46
C THR A 4 -13.56 13.61 27.85
N ILE A 5 -13.12 12.65 28.67
CA ILE A 5 -12.42 11.45 28.21
C ILE A 5 -13.37 10.58 27.38
N PHE A 6 -14.59 10.34 27.87
CA PHE A 6 -15.57 9.54 27.12
C PHE A 6 -15.90 10.14 25.75
N TRP A 7 -16.09 11.46 25.69
CA TRP A 7 -16.31 12.14 24.41
C TRP A 7 -15.08 12.13 23.51
N ALA A 8 -13.88 12.31 24.05
CA ALA A 8 -12.64 12.23 23.26
C ALA A 8 -12.43 10.83 22.65
N ILE A 9 -12.74 9.77 23.41
CA ILE A 9 -12.68 8.39 22.93
C ILE A 9 -13.74 8.17 21.84
N GLN A 10 -15.00 8.55 22.08
CA GLN A 10 -16.07 8.35 21.11
C GLN A 10 -15.85 9.13 19.81
N GLN A 11 -15.26 10.33 19.88
CA GLN A 11 -14.98 11.17 18.70
C GLN A 11 -13.75 10.71 17.89
N ASN A 12 -13.02 9.67 18.34
CA ASN A 12 -11.90 9.06 17.62
C ASN A 12 -10.89 10.08 17.06
N THR A 13 -10.61 11.15 17.81
CA THR A 13 -9.70 12.22 17.38
C THR A 13 -8.22 11.81 17.34
N LEU A 14 -7.89 10.60 17.80
CA LEU A 14 -6.56 9.99 17.71
C LEU A 14 -6.71 8.58 17.13
N PRO A 15 -5.83 8.15 16.21
CA PRO A 15 -5.98 6.87 15.55
C PRO A 15 -5.84 5.68 16.52
N HIS A 16 -5.12 5.80 17.65
CA HIS A 16 -4.96 4.71 18.63
C HIS A 16 -4.82 5.25 20.07
N TRP A 17 -5.80 4.95 20.94
CA TRP A 17 -5.70 5.16 22.39
C TRP A 17 -4.84 4.05 23.02
N CYS A 18 -3.52 4.14 22.86
CA CYS A 18 -2.55 3.20 23.41
C CYS A 18 -1.56 3.89 24.34
N PRO A 19 -0.86 3.15 25.23
CA PRO A 19 0.12 3.72 26.16
C PRO A 19 1.20 4.57 25.48
N GLN A 20 1.58 4.23 24.23
CA GLN A 20 2.58 4.97 23.45
C GLN A 20 2.11 6.40 23.09
N ASN A 21 0.80 6.64 23.06
CA ASN A 21 0.19 7.93 22.70
C ASN A 21 -0.38 8.68 23.91
N LEU A 22 0.04 8.35 25.13
CA LEU A 22 -0.54 8.91 26.36
C LEU A 22 -0.54 10.45 26.39
N LEU A 23 0.57 11.08 26.02
CA LEU A 23 0.68 12.55 25.99
C LEU A 23 -0.23 13.18 24.93
N ALA A 24 -0.36 12.54 23.77
CA ALA A 24 -1.28 13.00 22.72
C ALA A 24 -2.74 12.90 23.21
N GLY A 25 -3.09 11.77 23.83
CA GLY A 25 -4.40 11.56 24.44
C GLY A 25 -4.71 12.57 25.54
N PHE A 26 -3.72 12.90 26.37
CA PHE A 26 -3.81 13.97 27.37
C PHE A 26 -4.16 15.31 26.71
N TRP A 27 -3.41 15.73 25.68
CA TRP A 27 -3.61 17.03 25.04
C TRP A 27 -4.95 17.14 24.31
N VAL A 28 -5.42 16.06 23.67
CA VAL A 28 -6.76 16.01 23.09
C VAL A 28 -7.83 16.26 24.15
N CYS A 29 -7.76 15.53 25.28
CA CYS A 29 -8.70 15.70 26.37
C CYS A 29 -8.61 17.11 26.98
N PHE A 30 -7.38 17.62 27.16
CA PHE A 30 -7.14 18.93 27.76
C PHE A 30 -7.66 20.08 26.89
N LYS A 31 -7.40 20.06 25.58
CA LYS A 31 -7.91 21.05 24.62
C LYS A 31 -9.43 21.00 24.52
N LEU A 32 -10.02 19.80 24.52
CA LEU A 32 -11.49 19.64 24.50
C LEU A 32 -12.11 20.25 25.76
N LEU A 33 -11.54 19.98 26.94
CA LEU A 33 -11.98 20.59 28.19
C LEU A 33 -11.85 22.11 28.16
N LEU A 34 -10.70 22.63 27.72
CA LEU A 34 -10.44 24.07 27.64
C LEU A 34 -11.48 24.77 26.74
N LYS A 35 -11.77 24.19 25.57
CA LYS A 35 -12.81 24.65 24.65
C LYS A 35 -14.20 24.65 25.30
N TRP A 36 -14.53 23.61 26.05
CA TRP A 36 -15.81 23.49 26.76
C TRP A 36 -15.97 24.51 27.88
N VAL A 37 -14.91 24.74 28.65
CA VAL A 37 -14.91 25.77 29.71
C VAL A 37 -15.02 27.16 29.09
N TYR A 38 -14.31 27.43 27.99
CA TYR A 38 -14.45 28.69 27.25
C TYR A 38 -15.90 28.94 26.79
N LYS A 39 -16.54 27.91 26.22
CA LYS A 39 -17.92 28.01 25.72
C LYS A 39 -19.01 27.87 26.79
N GLY A 40 -18.66 27.49 28.02
CA GLY A 40 -19.64 27.22 29.09
C GLY A 40 -20.49 25.98 28.85
N ILE A 41 -20.01 25.02 28.04
CA ILE A 41 -20.78 23.84 27.61
C ILE A 41 -19.99 22.58 27.92
N CYS A 42 -20.56 21.69 28.74
CA CYS A 42 -20.06 20.34 28.99
C CYS A 42 -21.22 19.35 28.82
N PRO A 43 -21.40 18.74 27.63
CA PRO A 43 -22.53 17.87 27.37
C PRO A 43 -22.38 16.58 28.17
N ASN A 44 -23.41 16.18 28.92
CA ASN A 44 -23.42 14.88 29.56
C ASN A 44 -23.26 13.77 28.51
N PHE A 45 -22.48 12.74 28.83
CA PHE A 45 -22.16 11.68 27.88
C PHE A 45 -23.37 10.83 27.45
N PHE A 46 -24.30 10.57 28.37
CA PHE A 46 -25.50 9.78 28.07
C PHE A 46 -26.68 10.64 27.62
N ILE A 47 -26.73 11.91 28.05
CA ILE A 47 -27.82 12.85 27.73
C ILE A 47 -27.19 14.17 27.23
N PRO A 48 -26.79 14.26 25.95
CA PRO A 48 -26.00 15.39 25.43
C PRO A 48 -26.64 16.77 25.62
N GLN A 49 -27.98 16.83 25.69
CA GLN A 49 -28.75 18.05 25.93
C GLN A 49 -28.57 18.59 27.36
N ASN A 50 -28.17 17.74 28.30
CA ASN A 50 -27.92 18.14 29.68
C ASN A 50 -26.50 18.72 29.82
N ASN A 51 -26.40 20.04 29.89
CA ASN A 51 -25.14 20.74 30.10
C ASN A 51 -24.71 20.68 31.58
N LEU A 52 -23.67 19.91 31.88
CA LEU A 52 -23.12 19.72 33.22
C LEU A 52 -22.48 21.00 33.81
N PHE A 53 -22.18 22.00 32.99
CA PHE A 53 -21.63 23.28 33.45
C PHE A 53 -22.69 24.30 33.86
N LEU A 54 -23.94 24.13 33.40
CA LEU A 54 -25.00 25.13 33.51
C LEU A 54 -25.20 25.67 34.94
N THR A 55 -25.08 24.81 35.96
CA THR A 55 -25.29 25.18 37.37
C THR A 55 -24.00 25.39 38.17
N LYS A 56 -22.87 24.84 37.73
CA LYS A 56 -21.63 24.76 38.53
C LYS A 56 -20.46 25.57 37.98
N VAL A 57 -20.44 25.80 36.67
CA VAL A 57 -19.33 26.47 35.97
C VAL A 57 -19.94 27.51 35.03
N HIS A 58 -20.40 28.61 35.61
CA HIS A 58 -20.97 29.76 34.91
C HIS A 58 -20.44 31.07 35.51
N GLY A 59 -20.51 32.16 34.74
CA GLY A 59 -20.13 33.51 35.19
C GLY A 59 -18.66 33.61 35.64
N SER A 60 -18.44 34.17 36.83
CA SER A 60 -17.08 34.41 37.36
C SER A 60 -16.28 33.12 37.61
N ALA A 61 -16.98 32.03 37.97
CA ALA A 61 -16.35 30.72 38.17
C ALA A 61 -15.82 30.13 36.86
N GLN A 62 -16.57 30.29 35.76
CA GLN A 62 -16.14 29.88 34.43
C GLN A 62 -14.89 30.65 33.98
N ASN A 63 -14.89 31.99 34.13
CA ASN A 63 -13.76 32.81 33.72
C ASN A 63 -12.48 32.46 34.50
N ARG A 64 -12.61 32.30 35.83
CA ARG A 64 -11.48 31.89 36.69
C ARG A 64 -10.93 30.52 36.27
N LEU A 65 -11.80 29.54 36.02
CA LEU A 65 -11.39 28.21 35.59
C LEU A 65 -10.73 28.25 34.20
N PHE A 66 -11.26 29.03 33.26
CA PHE A 66 -10.67 29.20 31.93
C PHE A 66 -9.26 29.76 32.03
N LEU A 67 -9.06 30.86 32.78
CA LEU A 67 -7.74 31.47 32.97
C LEU A 67 -6.74 30.48 33.58
N GLN A 68 -7.15 29.71 34.60
CA GLN A 68 -6.29 28.69 35.21
C GLN A 68 -5.89 27.59 34.22
N LEU A 69 -6.85 27.03 33.47
CA LEU A 69 -6.57 25.99 32.48
C LEU A 69 -5.75 26.51 31.31
N HIS A 70 -5.98 27.76 30.89
CA HIS A 70 -5.24 28.38 29.79
C HIS A 70 -3.79 28.70 30.19
N GLU A 71 -3.54 29.13 31.42
CA GLU A 71 -2.16 29.31 31.91
C GLU A 71 -1.42 27.97 32.02
N LEU A 72 -2.09 26.88 32.38
CA LEU A 72 -1.52 25.53 32.31
C LEU A 72 -1.24 25.12 30.86
N TYR A 73 -2.16 25.41 29.94
CA TYR A 73 -2.00 25.14 28.51
C TYR A 73 -0.74 25.82 27.94
N LYS A 74 -0.57 27.12 28.21
CA LYS A 74 0.58 27.92 27.76
C LYS A 74 1.92 27.36 28.23
N LYS A 75 1.96 26.72 29.40
CA LYS A 75 3.17 26.11 29.95
C LYS A 75 3.55 24.79 29.27
N GLY A 76 2.72 24.26 28.36
CA GLY A 76 3.01 23.02 27.65
C GLY A 76 3.29 21.85 28.61
N LEU A 77 4.30 21.04 28.33
CA LEU A 77 4.67 19.91 29.18
C LEU A 77 5.18 20.32 30.58
N ALA A 78 5.70 21.55 30.73
CA ALA A 78 6.12 22.03 32.05
C ALA A 78 4.96 22.13 33.05
N CYS A 79 3.70 22.15 32.58
CA CYS A 79 2.55 22.05 33.48
C CYS A 79 2.45 20.67 34.15
N LEU A 80 2.86 19.59 33.48
CA LEU A 80 2.81 18.23 34.03
C LEU A 80 3.84 18.02 35.14
N LEU A 81 4.94 18.77 35.11
CA LEU A 81 5.95 18.77 36.18
C LEU A 81 5.40 19.31 37.52
N GLN A 82 4.29 20.07 37.48
CA GLN A 82 3.62 20.55 38.68
C GLN A 82 2.79 19.47 39.37
N SER A 83 2.50 18.35 38.69
CA SER A 83 1.77 17.22 39.27
C SER A 83 2.72 16.29 40.03
N SER A 84 2.59 16.21 41.35
CA SER A 84 3.43 15.33 42.19
C SER A 84 3.33 13.85 41.80
N SER A 85 2.18 13.40 41.31
CA SER A 85 1.94 12.00 40.91
C SER A 85 2.53 11.63 39.55
N ILE A 86 2.77 12.62 38.68
CA ILE A 86 3.23 12.41 37.29
C ILE A 86 4.70 12.86 37.13
N ARG A 87 5.17 13.73 38.01
CA ARG A 87 6.49 14.36 37.95
C ARG A 87 7.65 13.36 37.83
N SER A 88 7.65 12.28 38.61
CA SER A 88 8.72 11.26 38.55
C SER A 88 8.81 10.62 37.16
N TYR A 89 7.67 10.20 36.60
CA TYR A 89 7.59 9.59 35.28
C TYR A 89 8.01 10.52 34.14
N ILE A 90 7.76 11.83 34.26
CA ILE A 90 8.14 12.82 33.25
C ILE A 90 9.63 13.19 33.36
N ILE A 91 10.17 13.30 34.58
CA ILE A 91 11.59 13.60 34.80
C ILE A 91 12.47 12.49 34.21
N ASP A 92 12.16 11.22 34.49
CA ASP A 92 12.95 10.08 33.98
C ASP A 92 13.01 10.03 32.45
N VAL A 93 11.93 10.50 31.81
CA VAL A 93 11.77 10.54 30.36
C VAL A 93 12.51 11.74 29.75
N LEU A 94 12.48 12.92 30.40
CA LEU A 94 13.20 14.13 29.96
C LEU A 94 14.73 14.05 30.15
N TYR A 95 15.21 13.31 31.15
CA TYR A 95 16.64 13.18 31.46
C TYR A 95 17.32 11.97 30.77
N ASN A 96 16.59 11.21 29.95
CA ASN A 96 17.16 10.07 29.23
C ASN A 96 17.65 10.49 27.83
N PRO A 97 18.98 10.59 27.60
CA PRO A 97 19.54 11.05 26.33
C PRO A 97 19.31 10.08 25.15
N ARG A 98 18.80 8.86 25.41
CA ARG A 98 18.41 7.88 24.37
C ARG A 98 16.90 7.84 24.13
N ALA A 99 16.11 8.48 25.00
CA ALA A 99 14.66 8.57 24.81
C ALA A 99 14.36 9.78 23.93
N PHE A 100 13.90 9.53 22.70
CA PHE A 100 13.31 10.58 21.88
C PHE A 100 11.92 10.90 22.43
N VAL A 101 11.84 11.88 23.33
CA VAL A 101 10.57 12.39 23.83
C VAL A 101 10.10 13.44 22.86
N CYS A 102 9.24 13.02 21.97
CA CYS A 102 8.71 13.88 20.94
C CYS A 102 7.69 14.86 21.53
N THR A 103 8.09 16.11 21.73
CA THR A 103 7.27 17.14 22.41
C THR A 103 6.66 18.18 21.47
N ASP A 104 6.88 18.04 20.17
CA ASP A 104 6.41 18.99 19.17
C ASP A 104 5.13 18.48 18.47
N GLU A 105 4.13 19.36 18.31
CA GLU A 105 2.94 19.07 17.50
C GLU A 105 3.32 18.79 16.03
N SER A 106 4.49 19.25 15.59
CA SER A 106 5.05 19.01 14.25
C SER A 106 5.41 17.53 13.96
N PHE A 107 5.48 16.69 14.98
CA PHE A 107 5.74 15.26 14.87
C PHE A 107 4.51 14.40 15.20
N MET A 108 3.31 14.99 15.27
CA MET A 108 2.13 14.22 14.89
C MET A 108 2.43 13.75 13.47
N LYS A 109 2.72 12.46 13.33
CA LYS A 109 3.02 11.84 12.06
C LYS A 109 1.97 12.34 11.07
N CYS A 110 2.40 13.16 10.09
CA CYS A 110 1.48 13.76 9.14
C CYS A 110 0.64 12.63 8.54
N GLU A 111 -0.62 12.89 8.19
CA GLU A 111 -1.51 11.88 7.62
C GLU A 111 -0.81 11.06 6.52
N VAL A 112 -0.02 11.73 5.67
CA VAL A 112 0.83 11.10 4.66
C VAL A 112 1.86 10.15 5.24
N ASP A 113 2.60 10.57 6.27
CA ASP A 113 3.64 9.74 6.88
C ASP A 113 2.99 8.52 7.59
N PHE A 114 1.80 8.68 8.18
CA PHE A 114 1.04 7.55 8.73
C PHE A 114 0.61 6.58 7.62
N ASP A 115 0.05 7.11 6.55
CA ASP A 115 -0.40 6.34 5.38
C ASP A 115 0.77 5.57 4.73
N ILE A 116 1.96 6.18 4.64
CA ILE A 116 3.18 5.53 4.14
C ILE A 116 3.48 4.24 4.91
N ASP A 117 3.51 4.32 6.25
CA ASP A 117 3.77 3.13 7.08
C ASP A 117 2.61 2.14 7.00
N LEU A 118 1.38 2.63 7.00
CA LEU A 118 0.17 1.82 6.96
C LEU A 118 0.17 0.95 5.70
N PHE A 119 0.29 1.57 4.53
CA PHE A 119 0.27 0.86 3.26
C PHE A 119 1.51 0.00 3.08
N GLY A 120 2.70 0.49 3.48
CA GLY A 120 3.92 -0.33 3.47
C GLY A 120 3.76 -1.62 4.28
N ASN A 121 3.23 -1.52 5.49
CA ASN A 121 2.98 -2.70 6.34
C ASN A 121 1.92 -3.64 5.76
N ILE A 122 0.81 -3.12 5.25
CA ILE A 122 -0.27 -3.94 4.68
C ILE A 122 0.19 -4.68 3.44
N LEU A 123 0.87 -3.98 2.53
CA LEU A 123 1.32 -4.55 1.27
C LEU A 123 2.36 -5.64 1.52
N VAL A 124 3.38 -5.37 2.35
CA VAL A 124 4.40 -6.37 2.74
C VAL A 124 3.78 -7.58 3.45
N ARG A 125 2.85 -7.36 4.38
CA ARG A 125 2.18 -8.47 5.10
C ARG A 125 1.24 -9.28 4.21
N SER A 126 0.66 -8.68 3.18
CA SER A 126 -0.24 -9.37 2.26
C SER A 126 0.48 -10.30 1.28
N ILE A 127 1.73 -9.97 0.93
CA ILE A 127 2.56 -10.72 -0.02
C ILE A 127 3.05 -12.04 0.59
N ASN A 128 3.27 -12.08 1.92
CA ASN A 128 3.98 -13.16 2.62
C ASN A 128 3.10 -14.15 3.42
N LYS A 129 1.78 -14.13 3.29
CA LYS A 129 0.93 -15.07 4.03
C LYS A 129 0.60 -16.31 3.20
N SER A 130 1.00 -17.47 3.69
CA SER A 130 0.42 -18.75 3.25
C SER A 130 -1.08 -18.77 3.56
N TYR A 131 -1.86 -19.44 2.68
CA TYR A 131 -3.32 -19.57 2.85
C TYR A 131 -3.77 -19.99 4.26
N PRO A 132 -3.09 -20.91 4.98
CA PRO A 132 -3.47 -21.25 6.36
C PRO A 132 -3.45 -20.06 7.31
N LYS A 133 -2.40 -19.23 7.30
CA LYS A 133 -2.30 -18.05 8.17
C LYS A 133 -3.35 -16.99 7.86
N VAL A 134 -3.79 -16.92 6.60
CA VAL A 134 -4.90 -16.05 6.19
C VAL A 134 -6.20 -16.53 6.83
N ILE A 135 -6.48 -17.83 6.76
CA ILE A 135 -7.70 -18.44 7.32
C ILE A 135 -7.76 -18.20 8.83
N ASP A 136 -6.68 -18.46 9.57
CA ASP A 136 -6.64 -18.22 11.02
C ASP A 136 -6.89 -16.74 11.37
N THR A 137 -6.33 -15.83 10.57
CA THR A 137 -6.55 -14.38 10.75
C THR A 137 -8.02 -14.04 10.51
N VAL A 138 -8.63 -14.59 9.47
CA VAL A 138 -10.05 -14.34 9.14
C VAL A 138 -10.97 -14.90 10.22
N GLU A 139 -10.72 -16.13 10.69
CA GLU A 139 -11.48 -16.78 11.76
C GLU A 139 -11.50 -15.93 13.04
N GLN A 140 -10.33 -15.44 13.46
CA GLN A 140 -10.23 -14.55 14.63
C GLN A 140 -10.98 -13.23 14.44
N LEU A 141 -10.93 -12.67 13.23
CA LEU A 141 -11.50 -11.36 12.93
C LEU A 141 -13.03 -11.40 12.79
N ILE A 142 -13.60 -12.49 12.27
CA ILE A 142 -15.06 -12.65 12.05
C ILE A 142 -15.87 -12.43 13.34
N HIS A 143 -15.32 -12.82 14.49
CA HIS A 143 -16.01 -12.73 15.78
C HIS A 143 -15.74 -11.42 16.55
N SER A 144 -15.03 -10.46 15.93
CA SER A 144 -14.60 -9.22 16.59
C SER A 144 -15.09 -7.97 15.85
N PRO A 145 -15.34 -6.85 16.55
CA PRO A 145 -15.56 -5.57 15.88
C PRO A 145 -14.27 -5.15 15.15
N LEU A 146 -14.35 -4.97 13.83
CA LEU A 146 -13.19 -4.68 13.00
C LEU A 146 -12.81 -3.19 13.06
N THR A 147 -11.54 -2.94 13.34
CA THR A 147 -10.93 -1.61 13.15
C THR A 147 -10.81 -1.28 11.66
N GLN A 148 -10.71 0.00 11.29
CA GLN A 148 -10.49 0.42 9.90
C GLN A 148 -9.23 -0.19 9.29
N TYR A 149 -8.18 -0.40 10.09
CA TYR A 149 -6.96 -1.07 9.67
C TYR A 149 -7.19 -2.54 9.32
N GLN A 150 -7.94 -3.27 10.17
CA GLN A 150 -8.29 -4.66 9.90
C GLN A 150 -9.19 -4.79 8.67
N VAL A 151 -10.13 -3.87 8.47
CA VAL A 151 -10.96 -3.84 7.25
C VAL A 151 -10.09 -3.68 6.00
N LEU A 152 -9.14 -2.74 6.01
CA LEU A 152 -8.24 -2.52 4.89
C LEU A 152 -7.31 -3.72 4.64
N MET A 153 -6.78 -4.32 5.71
CA MET A 153 -5.98 -5.55 5.62
C MET A 153 -6.79 -6.69 5.00
N LEU A 154 -8.04 -6.89 5.43
CA LEU A 154 -8.94 -7.89 4.88
C LEU A 154 -9.22 -7.61 3.40
N GLN A 155 -9.52 -6.36 3.02
CA GLN A 155 -9.70 -5.98 1.62
C GLN A 155 -8.48 -6.36 0.76
N ARG A 156 -7.26 -6.06 1.23
CA ARG A 156 -6.03 -6.40 0.52
C ARG A 156 -5.85 -7.91 0.39
N ILE A 157 -6.03 -8.66 1.47
CA ILE A 157 -5.96 -10.13 1.47
C ILE A 157 -6.99 -10.70 0.50
N THR A 158 -8.24 -10.22 0.54
CA THR A 158 -9.30 -10.63 -0.38
C THR A 158 -8.91 -10.37 -1.83
N ALA A 159 -8.33 -9.21 -2.15
CA ALA A 159 -7.84 -8.92 -3.50
C ALA A 159 -6.79 -9.94 -3.95
N SER A 160 -5.77 -10.21 -3.14
CA SER A 160 -4.73 -11.19 -3.46
C SER A 160 -5.28 -12.60 -3.66
N VAL A 161 -6.20 -13.05 -2.79
CA VAL A 161 -6.83 -14.38 -2.91
C VAL A 161 -7.63 -14.46 -4.21
N LEU A 162 -8.47 -13.45 -4.50
CA LEU A 162 -9.28 -13.42 -5.71
C LEU A 162 -8.42 -13.46 -6.99
N LEU A 163 -7.32 -12.71 -7.03
CA LEU A 163 -6.39 -12.73 -8.17
C LEU A 163 -5.76 -14.12 -8.34
N ASN A 164 -5.18 -14.68 -7.28
CA ASN A 164 -4.55 -16.01 -7.34
C ASN A 164 -5.56 -17.10 -7.73
N THR A 165 -6.74 -17.11 -7.11
CA THR A 165 -7.80 -18.10 -7.44
C THR A 165 -8.26 -17.97 -8.88
N ALA A 166 -8.41 -16.76 -9.41
CA ALA A 166 -8.83 -16.55 -10.80
C ALA A 166 -7.79 -17.09 -11.79
N PHE A 167 -6.49 -16.85 -11.56
CA PHE A 167 -5.44 -17.39 -12.41
C PHE A 167 -5.33 -18.92 -12.30
N MET A 168 -5.39 -19.47 -11.09
CA MET A 168 -5.37 -20.93 -10.88
C MET A 168 -6.55 -21.61 -11.57
N LEU A 169 -7.76 -21.07 -11.40
CA LEU A 169 -8.97 -21.58 -12.03
C LEU A 169 -8.82 -21.60 -13.56
N HIS A 170 -8.37 -20.50 -14.15
CA HIS A 170 -8.17 -20.46 -15.61
C HIS A 170 -7.15 -21.50 -16.09
N ASN A 171 -6.02 -21.66 -15.40
CA ASN A 171 -4.98 -22.60 -15.80
C ASN A 171 -5.41 -24.07 -15.64
N MET A 172 -6.16 -24.40 -14.59
CA MET A 172 -6.69 -25.76 -14.40
C MET A 172 -7.58 -26.19 -15.57
N TYR A 173 -8.50 -25.31 -15.98
CA TYR A 173 -9.51 -25.61 -17.00
C TYR A 173 -9.01 -25.47 -18.44
N LYS A 174 -7.86 -24.82 -18.68
CA LYS A 174 -7.27 -24.67 -20.02
C LYS A 174 -6.88 -26.01 -20.66
N ASN A 175 -6.41 -26.97 -19.87
CA ASN A 175 -5.82 -28.22 -20.39
C ASN A 175 -6.72 -29.45 -20.21
N THR A 176 -7.87 -29.35 -19.55
CA THR A 176 -8.62 -30.52 -19.04
C THR A 176 -10.11 -30.54 -19.37
N CYS A 177 -10.69 -29.47 -19.92
CA CYS A 177 -12.14 -29.30 -19.92
C CYS A 177 -12.77 -28.93 -21.27
N VAL A 178 -14.06 -29.26 -21.39
CA VAL A 178 -14.92 -28.96 -22.54
C VAL A 178 -15.27 -27.45 -22.58
N ASN A 179 -15.48 -26.88 -23.77
CA ASN A 179 -15.74 -25.45 -24.01
C ASN A 179 -16.70 -24.77 -23.02
N LYS A 180 -17.79 -25.45 -22.59
CA LYS A 180 -18.76 -24.90 -21.63
C LYS A 180 -18.15 -24.62 -20.26
N GLN A 181 -17.33 -25.53 -19.74
CA GLN A 181 -16.68 -25.37 -18.44
C GLN A 181 -15.61 -24.27 -18.50
N MET A 182 -14.88 -24.17 -19.60
CA MET A 182 -13.91 -23.10 -19.84
C MET A 182 -14.57 -21.72 -19.83
N TYR A 183 -15.74 -21.57 -20.48
CA TYR A 183 -16.51 -20.32 -20.47
C TYR A 183 -17.00 -19.94 -19.06
N ILE A 184 -17.47 -20.92 -18.28
CA ILE A 184 -17.91 -20.68 -16.89
C ILE A 184 -16.71 -20.24 -16.03
N ALA A 185 -15.58 -20.92 -16.16
CA ALA A 185 -14.35 -20.58 -15.45
C ALA A 185 -13.84 -19.18 -15.81
N ASP A 186 -13.85 -18.78 -17.10
CA ASP A 186 -13.48 -17.42 -17.52
C ASP A 186 -14.42 -16.36 -16.92
N LYS A 187 -15.73 -16.61 -16.95
CA LYS A 187 -16.71 -15.67 -16.38
C LYS A 187 -16.52 -15.47 -14.88
N ILE A 188 -16.26 -16.55 -14.13
CA ILE A 188 -15.97 -16.49 -12.69
C ILE A 188 -14.66 -15.74 -12.44
N SER A 189 -13.60 -16.07 -13.21
CA SER A 189 -12.29 -15.43 -13.10
C SER A 189 -12.37 -13.92 -13.36
N CYS A 190 -13.08 -13.50 -14.41
CA CYS A 190 -13.32 -12.09 -14.71
C CYS A 190 -14.06 -11.38 -13.56
N HIS A 191 -15.05 -12.04 -12.95
CA HIS A 191 -15.77 -11.46 -11.82
C HIS A 191 -14.87 -11.30 -10.58
N MET A 192 -14.09 -12.32 -10.24
CA MET A 192 -13.12 -12.29 -9.15
C MET A 192 -12.11 -11.16 -9.33
N MET A 193 -11.56 -11.00 -10.54
CA MET A 193 -10.61 -9.94 -10.85
C MET A 193 -11.22 -8.54 -10.74
N LYS A 194 -12.42 -8.32 -11.28
CA LYS A 194 -13.14 -7.04 -11.13
C LYS A 194 -13.39 -6.70 -9.67
N LEU A 195 -13.68 -7.69 -8.84
CA LEU A 195 -13.84 -7.50 -7.40
C LEU A 195 -12.50 -7.21 -6.72
N ALA A 196 -11.42 -7.90 -7.10
CA ALA A 196 -10.08 -7.65 -6.60
C ALA A 196 -9.63 -6.20 -6.87
N ALA A 197 -9.83 -5.67 -8.08
CA ALA A 197 -9.50 -4.28 -8.40
C ALA A 197 -10.31 -3.24 -7.61
N LYS A 198 -11.49 -3.58 -7.08
CA LYS A 198 -12.24 -2.68 -6.19
C LYS A 198 -11.60 -2.55 -4.81
N PHE A 199 -10.96 -3.62 -4.34
CA PHE A 199 -10.30 -3.70 -3.04
C PHE A 199 -8.80 -3.45 -3.10
N GLY A 200 -8.24 -3.43 -4.31
CA GLY A 200 -6.82 -3.32 -4.57
C GLY A 200 -6.29 -1.90 -4.65
N CYS A 201 -4.99 -1.83 -4.91
CA CYS A 201 -4.24 -0.64 -5.27
C CYS A 201 -4.13 -0.50 -6.80
N ILE A 202 -3.51 0.57 -7.29
CA ILE A 202 -3.45 0.86 -8.75
C ILE A 202 -2.76 -0.28 -9.51
N SER A 203 -1.68 -0.85 -8.96
CA SER A 203 -0.94 -1.94 -9.62
C SER A 203 -1.77 -3.21 -9.80
N ASP A 204 -2.85 -3.39 -9.02
CA ASP A 204 -3.71 -4.58 -9.16
C ASP A 204 -4.48 -4.60 -10.49
N MET A 205 -4.62 -3.45 -11.16
CA MET A 205 -5.21 -3.37 -12.50
C MET A 205 -4.37 -4.12 -13.54
N LEU A 206 -3.04 -4.17 -13.37
CA LEU A 206 -2.18 -4.88 -14.30
C LEU A 206 -2.35 -6.40 -14.21
N TYR A 207 -2.75 -6.99 -13.08
CA TYR A 207 -3.09 -8.42 -13.04
C TYR A 207 -4.28 -8.76 -13.93
N ILE A 208 -5.24 -7.84 -14.06
CA ILE A 208 -6.38 -8.02 -14.97
C ILE A 208 -5.89 -7.88 -16.42
N ALA A 209 -5.00 -6.92 -16.70
CA ALA A 209 -4.41 -6.76 -18.03
C ALA A 209 -3.61 -8.02 -18.44
N MET A 210 -2.86 -8.61 -17.52
CA MET A 210 -2.16 -9.89 -17.72
C MET A 210 -3.13 -11.02 -18.08
N TYR A 211 -4.27 -11.09 -17.39
CA TYR A 211 -5.29 -12.08 -17.68
C TYR A 211 -5.90 -11.89 -19.07
N TYR A 212 -6.19 -10.65 -19.44
CA TYR A 212 -6.68 -10.32 -20.77
C TYR A 212 -5.66 -10.64 -21.86
N ASN A 213 -4.38 -10.33 -21.65
CA ASN A 213 -3.30 -10.76 -22.54
C ASN A 213 -3.28 -12.29 -22.69
N LYS A 214 -3.33 -13.04 -21.58
CA LYS A 214 -3.33 -14.51 -21.56
C LYS A 214 -4.55 -15.13 -22.26
N THR A 215 -5.67 -14.42 -22.28
CA THR A 215 -6.93 -14.83 -22.92
C THR A 215 -7.13 -14.18 -24.30
N PHE A 216 -6.08 -13.62 -24.90
CA PHE A 216 -6.08 -13.01 -26.23
C PHE A 216 -7.03 -11.80 -26.40
N ARG A 217 -7.42 -11.17 -25.28
CA ARG A 217 -8.25 -9.95 -25.22
C ARG A 217 -7.38 -8.70 -25.20
N TYR A 218 -6.58 -8.54 -26.25
CA TYR A 218 -5.52 -7.52 -26.30
C TYR A 218 -6.07 -6.08 -26.25
N ARG A 219 -7.22 -5.81 -26.87
CA ARG A 219 -7.82 -4.46 -26.84
C ARG A 219 -8.27 -4.07 -25.44
N GLU A 220 -8.88 -5.00 -24.71
CA GLU A 220 -9.29 -4.80 -23.32
C GLU A 220 -8.08 -4.66 -22.39
N ALA A 221 -7.03 -5.45 -22.62
CA ALA A 221 -5.76 -5.30 -21.90
C ALA A 221 -5.16 -3.91 -22.10
N LEU A 222 -5.02 -3.46 -23.35
CA LEU A 222 -4.47 -2.14 -23.70
C LEU A 222 -5.29 -1.00 -23.10
N SER A 223 -6.63 -1.07 -23.19
CA SER A 223 -7.49 -0.05 -22.55
C SER A 223 -7.25 0.05 -21.05
N LEU A 224 -7.04 -1.07 -20.37
CA LEU A 224 -6.76 -1.08 -18.94
C LEU A 224 -5.33 -0.60 -18.61
N ILE A 225 -4.35 -0.94 -19.46
CA ILE A 225 -2.98 -0.46 -19.35
C ILE A 225 -2.95 1.07 -19.46
N GLU A 226 -3.64 1.66 -20.45
CA GLU A 226 -3.74 3.12 -20.61
C GLU A 226 -4.35 3.80 -19.38
N MET A 227 -5.46 3.26 -18.85
CA MET A 227 -6.05 3.78 -17.62
C MET A 227 -5.10 3.68 -16.42
N THR A 228 -4.31 2.61 -16.35
CA THR A 228 -3.34 2.40 -15.27
C THR A 228 -2.16 3.34 -15.41
N LYS A 229 -1.65 3.53 -16.63
CA LYS A 229 -0.57 4.47 -16.97
C LYS A 229 -0.95 5.90 -16.56
N ALA A 230 -2.17 6.33 -16.88
CA ALA A 230 -2.69 7.64 -16.47
C ALA A 230 -2.78 7.81 -14.93
N LYS A 231 -3.06 6.73 -14.19
CA LYS A 231 -3.09 6.74 -12.71
C LYS A 231 -1.68 6.75 -12.11
N LEU A 232 -0.74 6.02 -12.71
CA LEU A 232 0.65 5.98 -12.27
C LEU A 232 1.39 7.29 -12.57
N ALA A 233 0.97 8.04 -13.59
CA ALA A 233 1.54 9.35 -13.90
C ALA A 233 1.08 10.49 -12.96
N GLN A 234 0.17 10.21 -12.02
CA GLN A 234 -0.36 11.26 -11.14
C GLN A 234 0.72 11.77 -10.18
N PRO A 235 0.83 13.10 -9.97
CA PRO A 235 1.88 13.69 -9.14
C PRO A 235 1.72 13.37 -7.64
N TYR A 236 0.55 12.89 -7.24
CA TYR A 236 0.22 12.46 -5.89
C TYR A 236 0.39 10.94 -5.69
N LEU A 237 0.95 10.20 -6.65
CA LEU A 237 1.17 8.77 -6.50
C LEU A 237 2.12 8.47 -5.33
N MET A 238 1.68 7.58 -4.44
CA MET A 238 2.51 6.90 -3.46
C MET A 238 2.98 5.56 -4.02
N TYR A 239 4.27 5.46 -4.34
CA TYR A 239 4.91 4.25 -4.84
C TYR A 239 6.01 3.79 -3.90
N ARG A 240 5.89 2.58 -3.35
CA ARG A 240 6.86 2.00 -2.39
C ARG A 240 7.32 2.96 -1.30
N SER A 241 6.37 3.66 -0.68
CA SER A 241 6.59 4.66 0.38
C SER A 241 7.17 6.02 -0.07
N ARG A 242 7.41 6.22 -1.37
CA ARG A 242 7.79 7.52 -1.94
C ARG A 242 6.56 8.24 -2.45
N VAL A 243 6.42 9.51 -2.08
CA VAL A 243 5.27 10.34 -2.44
C VAL A 243 5.62 11.82 -2.26
N ASP A 244 5.09 12.68 -3.12
CA ASP A 244 5.04 14.11 -2.83
C ASP A 244 3.96 14.37 -1.78
N ARG A 245 4.40 14.77 -0.57
CA ARG A 245 3.50 14.96 0.57
C ARG A 245 2.43 16.03 0.32
N GLY A 246 2.79 17.12 -0.36
CA GLY A 246 1.88 18.23 -0.62
C GLY A 246 0.78 17.82 -1.60
N ARG A 247 1.18 17.23 -2.74
CA ARG A 247 0.26 16.75 -3.77
C ARG A 247 -0.64 15.63 -3.27
N TYR A 248 -0.12 14.70 -2.47
CA TYR A 248 -0.92 13.64 -1.85
C TYR A 248 -1.99 14.18 -0.91
N THR A 249 -1.61 15.09 -0.01
CA THR A 249 -2.55 15.68 0.94
C THR A 249 -3.63 16.47 0.21
N GLU A 250 -3.26 17.23 -0.83
CA GLU A 250 -4.20 17.97 -1.68
C GLU A 250 -5.22 17.05 -2.37
N ALA A 251 -4.75 15.93 -2.94
CA ALA A 251 -5.59 15.05 -3.74
C ALA A 251 -6.46 14.10 -2.91
N VAL A 252 -5.92 13.52 -1.83
CA VAL A 252 -6.55 12.41 -1.10
C VAL A 252 -6.55 12.57 0.43
N GLY A 253 -6.11 13.71 0.97
CA GLY A 253 -6.18 14.01 2.39
C GLY A 253 -7.61 13.94 2.95
N GLY A 254 -7.76 13.42 4.16
CA GLY A 254 -9.05 13.21 4.82
C GLY A 254 -9.93 12.10 4.23
N GLN A 255 -9.55 11.48 3.11
CA GLN A 255 -10.30 10.36 2.54
C GLN A 255 -10.06 9.04 3.31
N SER A 256 -10.95 8.07 3.12
CA SER A 256 -10.77 6.73 3.70
C SER A 256 -9.55 6.02 3.12
N TRP A 257 -8.88 5.19 3.93
CA TRP A 257 -7.70 4.45 3.47
C TRP A 257 -7.98 3.53 2.28
N SER A 258 -9.17 2.93 2.18
CA SER A 258 -9.56 2.15 1.01
C SER A 258 -9.59 3.00 -0.27
N THR A 259 -10.04 4.25 -0.18
CA THR A 259 -10.10 5.16 -1.33
C THR A 259 -8.70 5.60 -1.73
N LYS A 260 -7.88 6.01 -0.75
CA LYS A 260 -6.47 6.34 -0.95
C LYS A 260 -5.70 5.21 -1.61
N MET A 261 -5.85 3.99 -1.11
CA MET A 261 -5.19 2.81 -1.67
C MET A 261 -5.53 2.62 -3.15
N ARG A 262 -6.81 2.70 -3.49
CA ARG A 262 -7.31 2.48 -4.85
C ARG A 262 -6.92 3.59 -5.84
N GLN A 263 -6.76 4.82 -5.37
CA GLN A 263 -6.59 5.99 -6.23
C GLN A 263 -5.17 6.56 -6.27
N ALA A 264 -4.36 6.30 -5.24
CA ALA A 264 -3.08 6.97 -5.06
C ALA A 264 -1.95 6.02 -4.63
N VAL A 265 -2.18 4.72 -4.44
CA VAL A 265 -1.13 3.79 -4.01
C VAL A 265 -0.82 2.81 -5.13
N ALA A 266 0.48 2.61 -5.39
CA ALA A 266 0.98 1.54 -6.23
C ALA A 266 2.15 0.83 -5.54
N TRP A 267 2.35 -0.44 -5.92
CA TRP A 267 3.43 -1.27 -5.43
C TRP A 267 3.94 -2.19 -6.52
N ASP A 268 5.12 -2.76 -6.30
CA ASP A 268 5.67 -3.80 -7.15
C ASP A 268 4.74 -5.00 -7.21
N MET A 269 4.79 -5.67 -8.35
CA MET A 269 3.95 -6.81 -8.65
C MET A 269 4.69 -8.08 -8.24
N GLU A 270 4.02 -8.87 -7.42
CA GLU A 270 4.52 -10.17 -6.97
C GLU A 270 3.85 -11.24 -7.81
N LEU A 271 4.62 -11.84 -8.72
CA LEU A 271 4.12 -12.82 -9.67
C LEU A 271 4.48 -14.22 -9.21
N GLY A 272 3.45 -14.96 -8.81
CA GLY A 272 3.54 -16.41 -8.62
C GLY A 272 3.71 -17.16 -9.94
N ALA A 273 3.65 -18.49 -9.89
CA ALA A 273 3.64 -19.31 -11.10
C ALA A 273 2.41 -19.03 -11.99
N TYR A 274 2.57 -19.19 -13.31
CA TYR A 274 1.49 -19.29 -14.33
C TYR A 274 0.79 -17.99 -14.76
N TYR A 275 1.33 -16.83 -14.44
CA TYR A 275 0.73 -15.54 -14.82
C TYR A 275 1.05 -15.15 -16.27
N ILE A 276 2.33 -15.10 -16.65
CA ILE A 276 2.83 -14.72 -17.99
C ILE A 276 3.70 -15.87 -18.51
N ASN A 277 3.51 -16.26 -19.77
CA ASN A 277 4.21 -17.43 -20.31
C ASN A 277 5.68 -17.11 -20.64
N GLU A 278 5.94 -15.88 -21.06
CA GLU A 278 7.25 -15.35 -21.43
C GLU A 278 8.22 -15.34 -20.24
N LEU A 279 7.71 -15.37 -18.99
CA LEU A 279 8.49 -15.38 -17.75
C LEU A 279 8.58 -16.78 -17.08
N ILE A 280 8.11 -17.85 -17.73
CA ILE A 280 8.11 -19.19 -17.14
C ILE A 280 9.51 -19.64 -16.68
N PRO A 281 10.60 -19.47 -17.47
CA PRO A 281 11.93 -19.86 -17.04
C PRO A 281 12.37 -19.16 -15.76
N GLU A 282 12.12 -17.86 -15.64
CA GLU A 282 12.49 -17.03 -14.49
C GLU A 282 11.68 -17.44 -13.25
N GLN A 283 10.38 -17.68 -13.42
CA GLN A 283 9.51 -18.17 -12.35
C GLN A 283 9.95 -19.53 -11.81
N GLN A 284 10.36 -20.44 -12.71
CA GLN A 284 10.88 -21.75 -12.33
C GLN A 284 12.24 -21.65 -11.62
N ALA A 285 13.14 -20.79 -12.10
CA ALA A 285 14.43 -20.57 -11.44
C ALA A 285 14.26 -20.01 -10.02
N ALA A 286 13.44 -18.97 -9.86
CA ALA A 286 13.15 -18.36 -8.56
C ALA A 286 12.54 -19.37 -7.58
N ALA A 287 11.60 -20.21 -8.06
CA ALA A 287 10.97 -21.25 -7.26
C ALA A 287 11.95 -22.29 -6.72
N LEU A 288 12.99 -22.65 -7.48
CA LEU A 288 13.99 -23.64 -7.08
C LEU A 288 14.97 -23.11 -6.03
N GLN A 289 15.29 -21.82 -6.08
CA GLN A 289 16.34 -21.24 -5.24
C GLN A 289 15.83 -20.58 -3.95
N ASN A 290 14.61 -20.02 -3.93
CA ASN A 290 14.15 -19.18 -2.83
C ASN A 290 13.20 -19.84 -1.82
N ASN A 291 12.75 -21.08 -2.04
CA ASN A 291 11.55 -21.63 -1.37
C ASN A 291 10.33 -20.69 -1.42
N CYS A 292 10.37 -19.69 -2.30
CA CYS A 292 9.40 -18.64 -2.50
C CYS A 292 9.15 -18.57 -4.00
N HIS A 293 7.92 -18.85 -4.40
CA HIS A 293 7.53 -19.03 -5.81
C HIS A 293 7.20 -17.71 -6.51
N THR A 294 7.76 -16.58 -6.10
CA THR A 294 7.34 -15.24 -6.56
C THR A 294 8.47 -14.41 -7.14
N LEU A 295 8.24 -13.82 -8.31
CA LEU A 295 9.06 -12.75 -8.88
C LEU A 295 8.52 -11.40 -8.43
N SER A 296 9.39 -10.51 -7.96
CA SER A 296 9.05 -9.14 -7.59
C SER A 296 9.46 -8.19 -8.71
N ILE A 297 8.47 -7.65 -9.41
CA ILE A 297 8.65 -6.89 -10.64
C ILE A 297 8.15 -5.45 -10.45
N PRO A 298 8.96 -4.41 -10.71
CA PRO A 298 8.52 -3.03 -10.63
C PRO A 298 7.27 -2.79 -11.50
N VAL A 299 6.28 -2.06 -10.97
CA VAL A 299 4.99 -1.86 -11.65
C VAL A 299 5.15 -1.21 -13.03
N PHE A 300 6.10 -0.28 -13.17
CA PHE A 300 6.37 0.42 -14.43
C PHE A 300 7.02 -0.49 -15.48
N ILE A 301 7.88 -1.41 -15.05
CA ILE A 301 8.47 -2.44 -15.92
C ILE A 301 7.37 -3.37 -16.43
N MET A 302 6.51 -3.86 -15.54
CA MET A 302 5.39 -4.72 -15.93
C MET A 302 4.39 -4.00 -16.84
N LEU A 303 4.16 -2.70 -16.63
CA LEU A 303 3.29 -1.90 -17.47
C LEU A 303 3.77 -1.89 -18.92
N HIS A 304 5.02 -1.50 -19.18
CA HIS A 304 5.56 -1.45 -20.53
C HIS A 304 5.76 -2.85 -21.13
N PHE A 305 6.07 -3.84 -20.30
CA PHE A 305 6.15 -5.22 -20.76
C PHE A 305 4.80 -5.73 -21.29
N LEU A 306 3.70 -5.48 -20.56
CA LEU A 306 2.36 -5.88 -21.01
C LEU A 306 1.89 -5.07 -22.21
N GLU A 307 2.22 -3.77 -22.25
CA GLU A 307 1.95 -2.89 -23.38
C GLU A 307 2.62 -3.45 -24.64
N PHE A 308 3.91 -3.78 -24.57
CA PHE A 308 4.67 -4.46 -25.63
C PHE A 308 4.02 -5.79 -26.06
N LEU A 309 3.74 -6.68 -25.11
CA LEU A 309 3.18 -8.00 -25.42
C LEU A 309 1.82 -7.90 -26.14
N CYS A 310 0.96 -6.97 -25.71
CA CYS A 310 -0.34 -6.75 -26.34
C CYS A 310 -0.21 -6.11 -27.72
N TYR A 311 0.64 -5.10 -27.87
CA TYR A 311 0.84 -4.43 -29.16
C TYR A 311 1.48 -5.33 -30.20
N ARG A 312 2.37 -6.25 -29.82
CA ARG A 312 2.95 -7.21 -30.77
C ARG A 312 1.90 -7.97 -31.59
N HIS A 313 0.71 -8.19 -31.04
CA HIS A 313 -0.40 -8.89 -31.71
C HIS A 313 -1.37 -7.97 -32.45
N THR A 314 -1.22 -6.65 -32.34
CA THR A 314 -2.18 -5.68 -32.86
C THR A 314 -1.55 -4.59 -33.73
N ASP A 315 -0.38 -4.08 -33.33
CA ASP A 315 0.35 -3.00 -34.00
C ASP A 315 1.86 -3.09 -33.68
N THR A 316 2.67 -3.41 -34.69
CA THR A 316 4.12 -3.57 -34.52
C THR A 316 4.86 -2.25 -34.27
N ILE A 317 4.33 -1.11 -34.75
CA ILE A 317 4.94 0.20 -34.54
C ILE A 317 4.76 0.60 -33.07
N LEU A 318 3.54 0.44 -32.54
CA LEU A 318 3.27 0.69 -31.13
C LEU A 318 3.98 -0.30 -30.21
N SER A 319 4.16 -1.55 -30.68
CA SER A 319 4.98 -2.54 -29.96
C SER A 319 6.42 -2.07 -29.82
N GLN A 320 7.02 -1.53 -30.89
CA GLN A 320 8.37 -1.00 -30.82
C GLN A 320 8.46 0.23 -29.91
N ALA A 321 7.49 1.14 -29.98
CA ALA A 321 7.44 2.30 -29.10
C ALA A 321 7.38 1.91 -27.61
N ALA A 322 6.58 0.90 -27.25
CA ALA A 322 6.52 0.38 -25.88
C ALA A 322 7.86 -0.24 -25.43
N LEU A 323 8.59 -0.91 -26.35
CA LEU A 323 9.92 -1.43 -26.08
C LEU A 323 10.95 -0.30 -25.88
N ASP A 324 10.87 0.76 -26.67
CA ASP A 324 11.76 1.91 -26.56
C ASP A 324 11.57 2.63 -25.20
N GLU A 325 10.31 2.81 -24.76
CA GLU A 325 9.99 3.33 -23.42
C GLU A 325 10.52 2.42 -22.30
N LEU A 326 10.36 1.11 -22.43
CA LEU A 326 10.94 0.13 -21.50
C LEU A 326 12.47 0.24 -21.45
N GLN A 327 13.11 0.40 -22.62
CA GLN A 327 14.55 0.53 -22.71
C GLN A 327 15.04 1.81 -22.01
N VAL A 328 14.38 2.95 -22.26
CA VAL A 328 14.65 4.22 -21.58
C VAL A 328 14.53 4.07 -20.07
N LEU A 329 13.45 3.45 -19.60
CA LEU A 329 13.20 3.21 -18.18
C LEU A 329 14.31 2.37 -17.54
N VAL A 330 14.71 1.25 -18.16
CA VAL A 330 15.74 0.36 -17.61
C VAL A 330 17.12 1.02 -17.62
N HIS A 331 17.48 1.76 -18.67
CA HIS A 331 18.81 2.35 -18.80
C HIS A 331 19.00 3.63 -17.98
N LEU A 332 17.98 4.51 -17.98
CA LEU A 332 18.14 5.89 -17.50
C LEU A 332 17.53 6.14 -16.12
N ASP A 333 16.68 5.24 -15.60
CA ASP A 333 16.09 5.43 -14.27
C ASP A 333 17.17 5.40 -13.18
N GLN A 334 17.24 6.49 -12.42
CA GLN A 334 18.17 6.69 -11.31
C GLN A 334 17.62 6.12 -10.00
N GLY A 335 16.95 4.96 -10.08
CA GLY A 335 16.38 4.30 -8.93
C GLY A 335 15.05 4.88 -8.46
N MET A 336 14.39 5.74 -9.26
CA MET A 336 13.11 6.38 -8.94
C MET A 336 11.93 5.44 -9.14
N TYR A 337 11.86 4.79 -10.30
CA TYR A 337 10.81 3.84 -10.68
C TYR A 337 11.29 2.38 -10.60
N VAL A 338 12.59 2.15 -10.79
CA VAL A 338 13.24 0.84 -10.79
C VAL A 338 14.35 0.84 -9.74
N ARG A 339 14.03 0.38 -8.52
CA ARG A 339 15.02 0.32 -7.44
C ARG A 339 16.18 -0.60 -7.80
N ASP A 340 17.38 -0.29 -7.29
CA ASP A 340 18.61 -1.04 -7.56
C ASP A 340 18.47 -2.55 -7.31
N ILE A 341 17.74 -2.93 -6.28
CA ILE A 341 17.50 -4.33 -5.94
C ILE A 341 16.65 -5.09 -6.97
N SER A 342 15.82 -4.42 -7.76
CA SER A 342 14.91 -5.05 -8.73
C SER A 342 15.42 -4.91 -10.17
N ARG A 343 16.67 -4.47 -10.35
CA ARG A 343 17.26 -4.26 -11.68
C ARG A 343 17.54 -5.58 -12.41
N ASP A 344 17.77 -6.68 -11.69
CA ASP A 344 18.01 -8.00 -12.28
C ASP A 344 16.85 -8.41 -13.22
N ILE A 345 15.62 -8.46 -12.69
CA ILE A 345 14.44 -8.81 -13.47
C ILE A 345 14.07 -7.74 -14.49
N SER A 346 14.42 -6.47 -14.25
CA SER A 346 14.13 -5.37 -15.18
C SER A 346 14.95 -5.49 -16.46
N TRP A 347 16.25 -5.79 -16.33
CA TRP A 347 17.11 -6.11 -17.46
C TRP A 347 16.71 -7.41 -18.15
N GLU A 348 16.31 -8.44 -17.38
CA GLU A 348 15.81 -9.69 -17.94
C GLU A 348 14.60 -9.46 -18.86
N ILE A 349 13.60 -8.72 -18.38
CA ILE A 349 12.38 -8.42 -19.15
C ILE A 349 12.69 -7.63 -20.42
N LEU A 350 13.60 -6.66 -20.35
CA LEU A 350 14.05 -5.94 -21.54
C LEU A 350 14.70 -6.88 -22.56
N GLY A 351 15.57 -7.77 -22.10
CA GLY A 351 16.20 -8.79 -22.94
C GLY A 351 15.19 -9.73 -23.60
N ILE A 352 14.17 -10.15 -22.86
CA ILE A 352 13.06 -10.98 -23.38
C ILE A 352 12.33 -10.26 -24.51
N CYS A 353 11.99 -8.97 -24.34
CA CYS A 353 11.32 -8.20 -25.38
C CYS A 353 12.20 -8.04 -26.63
N GLN A 354 13.48 -7.71 -26.44
CA GLN A 354 14.45 -7.59 -27.54
C GLN A 354 14.62 -8.91 -28.30
N GLN A 355 14.70 -10.04 -27.60
CA GLN A 355 14.77 -11.36 -28.20
C GLN A 355 13.50 -11.68 -29.00
N ILE A 356 12.32 -11.35 -28.47
CA ILE A 356 11.03 -11.54 -29.17
C ILE A 356 10.99 -10.71 -30.47
N THR A 357 11.56 -9.51 -30.50
CA THR A 357 11.66 -8.68 -31.71
C THR A 357 12.76 -9.13 -32.69
N GLY A 358 13.60 -10.08 -32.31
CA GLY A 358 14.71 -10.59 -33.13
C GLY A 358 16.02 -9.80 -32.99
N ASN A 359 16.09 -8.80 -32.10
CA ASN A 359 17.34 -8.08 -31.80
C ASN A 359 18.19 -8.87 -30.79
N LEU A 360 18.81 -9.94 -31.28
CA LEU A 360 19.58 -10.89 -30.46
C LEU A 360 20.80 -10.24 -29.78
N GLN A 361 21.45 -9.27 -30.44
CA GLN A 361 22.61 -8.58 -29.88
C GLN A 361 22.22 -7.72 -28.67
N ALA A 362 21.13 -6.96 -28.78
CA ALA A 362 20.62 -6.18 -27.67
C ALA A 362 20.12 -7.08 -26.53
N ALA A 363 19.42 -8.17 -26.87
CA ALA A 363 18.96 -9.15 -25.89
C ALA A 363 20.11 -9.76 -25.09
N LEU A 364 21.18 -10.18 -25.77
CA LEU A 364 22.40 -10.69 -25.13
C LEU A 364 23.02 -9.68 -24.17
N TYR A 365 23.12 -8.41 -24.59
CA TYR A 365 23.61 -7.33 -23.73
C TYR A 365 22.73 -7.19 -22.47
N SER A 366 21.41 -7.15 -22.63
CA SER A 366 20.46 -7.03 -21.51
C SER A 366 20.56 -8.22 -20.54
N TYR A 367 20.69 -9.45 -21.03
CA TYR A 367 20.88 -10.62 -20.17
C TYR A 367 22.23 -10.59 -19.43
N GLN A 368 23.30 -10.14 -20.07
CA GLN A 368 24.58 -9.92 -19.39
C GLN A 368 24.47 -8.85 -18.31
N GLN A 369 23.77 -7.74 -18.58
CA GLN A 369 23.51 -6.72 -17.56
C GLN A 369 22.70 -7.28 -16.39
N SER A 370 21.66 -8.09 -16.65
CA SER A 370 20.87 -8.80 -15.63
C SER A 370 21.77 -9.61 -14.68
N LEU A 371 22.73 -10.38 -15.21
CA LEU A 371 23.67 -11.18 -14.41
C LEU A 371 24.63 -10.36 -13.54
N THR A 372 24.91 -9.10 -13.90
CA THR A 372 25.78 -8.21 -13.09
C THR A 372 25.05 -7.55 -11.92
N GLN A 373 23.70 -7.58 -11.92
CA GLN A 373 22.91 -6.95 -10.88
C GLN A 373 22.86 -7.80 -9.59
N TYR A 374 22.41 -7.17 -8.51
CA TYR A 374 22.12 -7.88 -7.27
C TYR A 374 21.02 -8.94 -7.51
N PRO A 375 21.23 -10.22 -7.15
CA PRO A 375 20.36 -11.33 -7.52
C PRO A 375 19.11 -11.41 -6.65
N PHE A 376 18.27 -10.38 -6.64
CA PHE A 376 17.10 -10.33 -5.77
C PHE A 376 16.03 -11.37 -6.12
N ASN A 377 15.78 -11.58 -7.42
CA ASN A 377 14.81 -12.54 -7.91
C ASN A 377 15.38 -13.94 -8.10
N ASN A 378 16.71 -14.11 -7.97
CA ASN A 378 17.41 -15.40 -8.12
C ASN A 378 17.12 -16.12 -9.47
N ILE A 379 17.17 -15.34 -10.56
CA ILE A 379 16.84 -15.79 -11.92
C ILE A 379 18.05 -16.20 -12.77
N GLN A 380 19.27 -16.22 -12.21
CA GLN A 380 20.52 -16.36 -12.96
C GLN A 380 20.56 -17.64 -13.80
N THR A 381 19.98 -18.73 -13.29
CA THR A 381 19.90 -20.00 -14.03
C THR A 381 19.04 -19.87 -15.29
N ALA A 382 17.96 -19.10 -15.23
CA ALA A 382 17.11 -18.81 -16.39
C ALA A 382 17.83 -17.89 -17.38
N THR A 383 18.44 -16.80 -16.89
CA THR A 383 19.22 -15.86 -17.70
C THR A 383 20.34 -16.56 -18.47
N GLN A 384 21.09 -17.45 -17.81
CA GLN A 384 22.16 -18.23 -18.45
C GLN A 384 21.65 -19.15 -19.56
N ARG A 385 20.49 -19.79 -19.38
CA ARG A 385 19.86 -20.59 -20.43
C ARG A 385 19.46 -19.73 -21.62
N ARG A 386 18.86 -18.56 -21.39
CA ARG A 386 18.51 -17.64 -22.48
C ARG A 386 19.71 -17.16 -23.27
N ILE A 387 20.84 -16.91 -22.60
CA ILE A 387 22.11 -16.57 -23.28
C ILE A 387 22.57 -17.73 -24.17
N GLN A 388 22.51 -18.98 -23.68
CA GLN A 388 22.86 -20.17 -24.46
C GLN A 388 21.93 -20.40 -25.66
N ASP A 389 20.66 -20.00 -25.57
CA ASP A 389 19.70 -20.12 -26.67
C ASP A 389 19.91 -19.05 -27.77
N ILE A 390 20.66 -17.98 -27.48
CA ILE A 390 20.95 -16.87 -28.42
C ILE A 390 22.28 -17.06 -29.15
N VAL A 391 23.27 -17.64 -28.47
CA VAL A 391 24.64 -17.87 -28.99
C VAL A 391 24.68 -19.17 -29.78
#